data_AF-A0AAW2A0U0-F1
#
_entry.id   AF-A0AAW2A0U0-F1
#
_cell.length_a   1.000
_cell.length_b   1.000
_cell.length_c   1.000
_cell.angle_alpha   90.00
_cell.angle_beta   90.00
_cell.angle_gamma   90.00
#
_symmetry.space_group_name_H-M   'P 1'
#
loop_
_entity.id
_entity.type
_entity.pdbx_description
1 polymer ?
#
loop_
_entity_poly.entity_id
_entity_poly.type
_entity_poly.pdbx_seq_one_letter_code
_entity_poly.pdbx_strand_id
1 'polypeptide(L)'
;MYQGAPRELQRLSDTRWACRYQACKNIKDRLPAVLRVLHDTDVENRGERSVEARGLLAQLDLTFIGTLVIFSKVLGEAKFLADMLQSTSLDLAKAVDLVDFSISRHPPRPKK
;
A
#
# COMPACT_ATOMS: atom_id res chain seq x y z
N MET A 1 -12.93 7.08 12.33
CA MET A 1 -13.26 5.91 11.48
C MET A 1 -13.14 6.34 10.03
N TYR A 2 -12.61 5.49 9.14
CA TYR A 2 -12.47 5.84 7.72
C TYR A 2 -13.85 5.94 7.05
N GLN A 3 -14.13 7.09 6.42
CA GLN A 3 -15.45 7.47 5.90
C GLN A 3 -15.68 7.11 4.42
N GLY A 4 -14.71 6.50 3.74
CA GLY A 4 -14.88 6.08 2.34
C GLY A 4 -15.69 4.79 2.19
N ALA A 5 -16.14 4.54 0.95
CA ALA A 5 -16.89 3.34 0.56
C ALA A 5 -16.21 2.03 1.03
N PRO A 6 -17.00 0.95 1.24
CA PRO A 6 -16.45 -0.38 1.48
C PRO A 6 -15.46 -0.78 0.39
N ARG A 7 -14.33 -1.37 0.79
CA ARG A 7 -13.30 -1.86 -0.14
C ARG A 7 -12.94 -3.28 0.26
N GLU A 8 -12.95 -4.18 -0.70
CA GLU A 8 -12.42 -5.52 -0.51
C GLU A 8 -10.90 -5.55 -0.73
N LEU A 9 -10.23 -6.46 -0.03
CA LEU A 9 -8.84 -6.77 -0.33
C LEU A 9 -8.81 -7.58 -1.63
N GLN A 10 -8.26 -6.98 -2.68
CA GLN A 10 -8.13 -7.65 -3.97
C GLN A 10 -7.13 -8.80 -3.87
N ARG A 11 -7.45 -9.92 -4.53
CA ARG A 11 -6.49 -11.00 -4.74
C ARG A 11 -5.27 -10.45 -5.48
N LEU A 12 -4.09 -10.74 -4.96
CA LEU A 12 -2.84 -10.28 -5.54
C LEU A 12 -2.60 -11.02 -6.87
N SER A 13 -2.22 -10.28 -7.90
CA SER A 13 -1.82 -10.79 -9.21
C SER A 13 -0.34 -10.45 -9.43
N ASP A 14 0.44 -11.44 -9.86
CA ASP A 14 1.89 -11.26 -10.05
C ASP A 14 2.22 -10.39 -11.26
N THR A 15 1.33 -10.32 -12.25
CA THR A 15 1.55 -9.56 -13.50
C THR A 15 1.06 -8.12 -13.44
N ARG A 16 0.38 -7.70 -12.36
CA ARG A 16 -0.20 -6.35 -12.24
C ARG A 16 0.27 -5.67 -10.97
N TRP A 17 1.47 -5.10 -11.00
CA TRP A 17 2.04 -4.38 -9.87
C TRP A 17 1.09 -3.32 -9.24
N ALA A 18 0.20 -2.71 -10.04
CA ALA A 18 -0.82 -1.78 -9.55
C ALA A 18 -1.80 -2.39 -8.51
N CYS A 19 -2.07 -3.71 -8.54
CA CYS A 19 -2.88 -4.36 -7.50
C CYS A 19 -2.14 -4.40 -6.15
N ARG A 20 -0.80 -4.43 -6.18
CA ARG A 20 0.04 -4.39 -4.97
C ARG A 20 -0.05 -3.02 -4.30
N TYR A 21 -0.03 -1.94 -5.09
CA TYR A 21 -0.30 -0.59 -4.57
C TYR A 21 -1.67 -0.50 -3.89
N GLN A 22 -2.73 -0.99 -4.55
CA GLN A 22 -4.08 -0.92 -3.99
C GLN A 22 -4.22 -1.73 -2.70
N ALA A 23 -3.56 -2.89 -2.61
CA ALA A 23 -3.51 -3.69 -1.39
C ALA A 23 -2.80 -2.95 -0.24
N CYS A 24 -1.61 -2.38 -0.49
CA CYS A 24 -0.91 -1.56 0.50
C CYS A 24 -1.75 -0.37 0.96
N LYS A 25 -2.38 0.34 0.03
CA LYS A 25 -3.26 1.47 0.34
C LYS A 25 -4.46 1.04 1.19
N ASN A 26 -5.13 -0.06 0.84
CA ASN A 26 -6.28 -0.56 1.58
C ASN A 26 -5.91 -0.96 3.02
N ILE A 27 -4.80 -1.71 3.20
CA ILE A 27 -4.34 -2.09 4.53
C ILE A 27 -3.94 -0.85 5.33
N LYS A 28 -3.18 0.08 4.74
CA LYS A 28 -2.76 1.32 5.42
C LYS A 28 -3.96 2.16 5.89
N ASP A 29 -4.94 2.36 5.02
CA ASP A 29 -6.15 3.15 5.32
C ASP A 29 -7.04 2.49 6.39
N ARG A 30 -7.03 1.16 6.46
CA ARG A 30 -7.92 0.37 7.33
C ARG A 30 -7.20 -0.30 8.50
N LEU A 31 -5.91 -0.08 8.68
CA LEU A 31 -5.10 -0.72 9.72
C LEU A 31 -5.73 -0.62 11.12
N PRO A 32 -6.29 0.52 11.58
CA PRO A 32 -6.94 0.58 12.88
C PRO A 32 -8.17 -0.33 12.99
N ALA A 33 -8.92 -0.50 11.91
CA ALA A 33 -10.08 -1.39 11.88
C ALA A 33 -9.66 -2.86 11.82
N VAL A 34 -8.62 -3.18 11.05
CA VAL A 34 -8.02 -4.53 10.99
C VAL A 34 -7.52 -4.95 12.38
N LEU A 35 -6.75 -4.09 13.05
CA LEU A 35 -6.25 -4.37 14.41
C LEU A 35 -7.39 -4.60 15.40
N ARG A 36 -8.46 -3.80 15.32
CA ARG A 36 -9.64 -3.98 16.17
C ARG A 36 -10.30 -5.34 15.94
N VAL A 37 -10.60 -5.69 14.70
CA VAL A 37 -11.25 -6.97 14.37
C VAL A 37 -10.39 -8.15 14.81
N LEU A 38 -9.07 -8.08 14.60
CA LEU A 38 -8.16 -9.15 15.02
C LEU A 38 -8.11 -9.27 16.56
N HIS A 39 -8.08 -8.15 17.27
CA HIS A 39 -8.12 -8.14 18.73
C HIS A 39 -9.44 -8.71 19.27
N ASP A 40 -10.58 -8.26 18.73
CA ASP A 40 -11.90 -8.76 19.12
C ASP A 40 -12.01 -10.27 18.84
N THR A 41 -11.48 -10.74 17.71
CA THR A 41 -11.46 -12.17 17.36
C THR A 41 -10.56 -13.01 18.28
N ASP A 42 -9.41 -12.47 18.71
CA ASP A 42 -8.53 -13.13 19.68
C ASP A 42 -9.22 -13.25 21.05
N VAL A 43 -9.85 -12.16 21.52
CA VAL A 43 -10.58 -12.09 22.80
C VAL A 43 -11.81 -13.01 22.83
N GLU A 44 -12.54 -13.12 21.72
CA GLU A 44 -13.68 -14.04 21.61
C GLU A 44 -13.29 -15.52 21.77
N ASN A 45 -11.99 -15.86 21.68
CA ASN A 45 -11.40 -17.17 21.96
C ASN A 45 -12.11 -18.36 21.25
N ARG A 46 -12.57 -18.14 20.01
CA ARG A 46 -13.28 -19.14 19.20
C ARG A 46 -12.33 -20.10 18.49
N GLY A 47 -11.55 -20.87 19.24
CA GLY A 47 -10.71 -21.95 18.70
C GLY A 47 -9.73 -21.45 17.62
N GLU A 48 -9.73 -22.09 16.44
CA GLU A 48 -8.78 -21.80 15.35
C GLU A 48 -8.75 -20.32 14.93
N ARG A 49 -9.90 -19.64 14.89
CA ARG A 49 -9.95 -18.22 14.49
C ARG A 49 -9.21 -17.29 15.44
N SER A 50 -9.25 -17.59 16.74
CA SER A 50 -8.50 -16.82 17.75
C SER A 50 -6.99 -17.05 17.59
N VAL A 51 -6.58 -18.29 17.32
CA VAL A 51 -5.17 -18.63 17.05
C VAL A 51 -4.66 -17.91 15.79
N GLU A 52 -5.44 -17.93 14.70
CA GLU A 52 -5.12 -17.21 13.46
C GLU A 52 -5.01 -15.69 13.69
N ALA A 53 -5.99 -15.11 14.40
CA ALA A 53 -6.00 -13.68 14.69
C ALA A 53 -4.78 -13.25 15.52
N ARG A 54 -4.40 -14.05 16.52
CA ARG A 54 -3.18 -13.83 17.31
C ARG A 54 -1.92 -13.95 16.48
N GLY A 55 -1.85 -14.94 15.59
CA GLY A 55 -0.74 -15.12 14.66
C GLY A 55 -0.59 -13.95 13.69
N LEU A 56 -1.70 -13.38 13.22
CA LEU A 56 -1.68 -12.17 12.40
C LEU A 56 -1.27 -10.93 13.21
N LEU A 57 -1.79 -10.74 14.43
CA LEU A 57 -1.38 -9.65 15.31
C LEU A 57 0.13 -9.66 15.58
N ALA A 58 0.71 -10.84 15.82
CA ALA A 58 2.15 -11.00 16.03
C ALA A 58 2.99 -10.62 14.80
N GLN A 59 2.43 -10.72 13.59
CA GLN A 59 3.11 -10.33 12.34
C GLN A 59 2.97 -8.84 12.01
N LEU A 60 2.02 -8.13 12.61
CA LEU A 60 1.81 -6.68 12.40
C LEU A 60 2.76 -5.85 13.28
N ASP A 61 4.04 -6.19 13.24
CA ASP A 61 5.10 -5.53 13.99
C ASP A 61 5.53 -4.19 13.35
N LEU A 62 6.46 -3.48 14.00
CA LEU A 62 6.98 -2.21 13.47
C LEU A 62 7.65 -2.37 12.09
N THR A 63 8.24 -3.53 11.82
CA THR A 63 8.87 -3.84 10.53
C THR A 63 7.81 -3.89 9.43
N PHE A 64 6.70 -4.58 9.67
CA PHE A 64 5.56 -4.64 8.77
C PHE A 64 4.99 -3.24 8.53
N ILE A 65 4.77 -2.44 9.60
CA ILE A 65 4.25 -1.08 9.48
C ILE A 65 5.18 -0.18 8.68
N GLY A 66 6.49 -0.19 8.97
CA GLY A 66 7.48 0.57 8.22
C GLY A 66 7.49 0.17 6.74
N THR A 67 7.48 -1.13 6.47
CA THR A 67 7.44 -1.70 5.12
C THR A 67 6.18 -1.29 4.37
N LEU A 68 5.01 -1.35 5.02
CA LEU A 68 3.73 -0.92 4.46
C LEU A 68 3.75 0.56 4.08
N VAL A 69 4.31 1.42 4.94
CA VAL A 69 4.43 2.86 4.68
C VAL A 69 5.36 3.14 3.50
N ILE A 70 6.53 2.49 3.47
CA ILE A 70 7.51 2.63 2.38
C ILE A 70 6.90 2.17 1.05
N PHE A 71 6.33 0.97 1.00
CA PHE A 71 5.71 0.46 -0.23
C PHE A 71 4.54 1.32 -0.69
N SER A 72 3.69 1.80 0.23
CA SER A 72 2.59 2.70 -0.13
C SER A 72 3.09 3.99 -0.80
N LYS A 73 4.23 4.52 -0.36
CA LYS A 73 4.83 5.73 -0.93
C LYS A 73 5.44 5.44 -2.30
N VAL A 74 6.36 4.46 -2.38
CA VAL A 74 7.08 4.11 -3.62
C VAL A 74 6.11 3.68 -4.72
N LEU A 75 5.20 2.76 -4.40
CA LEU A 75 4.22 2.27 -5.38
C LEU A 75 3.18 3.35 -5.74
N GLY A 76 2.86 4.25 -4.81
CA GLY A 76 1.93 5.35 -5.06
C GLY A 76 2.49 6.38 -6.05
N GLU A 77 3.76 6.74 -5.90
CA GLU A 77 4.45 7.62 -6.84
C GLU A 77 4.61 6.96 -8.22
N ALA A 78 5.00 5.69 -8.26
CA ALA A 78 5.04 4.92 -9.50
C ALA A 78 3.66 4.86 -10.18
N LYS A 79 2.58 4.66 -9.41
CA LYS A 79 1.21 4.61 -9.94
C LYS A 79 0.78 5.94 -10.53
N PHE A 80 1.05 7.04 -9.83
CA PHE A 80 0.79 8.38 -10.34
C PHE A 80 1.53 8.64 -11.64
N LEU A 81 2.83 8.33 -11.70
CA LEU A 81 3.63 8.51 -12.90
C LEU A 81 3.10 7.67 -14.07
N ALA A 82 2.81 6.39 -13.82
CA ALA A 82 2.25 5.49 -14.83
C ALA A 82 0.90 5.98 -15.37
N ASP A 83 0.00 6.46 -14.50
CA ASP A 83 -1.31 6.97 -14.90
C ASP A 83 -1.19 8.22 -15.77
N MET A 84 -0.28 9.12 -15.41
CA MET A 84 -0.01 10.33 -16.19
C MET A 84 0.59 9.99 -17.54
N LEU A 85 1.60 9.11 -17.60
CA LEU A 85 2.25 8.68 -18.84
C LEU A 85 1.31 7.93 -19.79
N GLN A 86 0.28 7.26 -19.25
CA GLN A 86 -0.73 6.56 -20.06
C GLN A 86 -1.90 7.47 -20.48
N SER A 87 -1.89 8.76 -20.10
CA SER A 87 -2.92 9.72 -20.50
C SER A 87 -2.85 10.01 -22.00
N THR A 88 -3.99 9.97 -22.69
CA THR A 88 -4.10 10.29 -24.12
C THR A 88 -3.87 11.77 -24.44
N SER A 89 -3.86 12.63 -23.42
CA SER A 89 -3.63 14.08 -23.54
C SER A 89 -2.19 14.51 -23.27
N LEU A 90 -1.29 13.57 -22.95
CA LEU A 90 0.10 13.88 -22.63
C LEU A 90 0.95 13.92 -23.91
N ASP A 91 1.64 15.05 -24.13
CA ASP A 91 2.65 15.15 -25.17
C ASP A 91 4.03 14.72 -24.64
N LEU A 92 4.95 14.44 -25.57
CA LEU A 92 6.27 13.91 -25.26
C LEU A 92 7.11 14.86 -24.38
N ALA A 93 6.97 16.18 -24.58
CA ALA A 93 7.71 17.17 -23.79
C ALA A 93 7.28 17.14 -22.32
N LYS A 94 5.96 17.14 -22.07
CA LYS A 94 5.41 17.01 -20.72
C LYS A 94 5.74 15.67 -20.07
N ALA A 95 5.85 14.59 -20.86
CA ALA A 95 6.26 13.29 -20.34
C ALA A 95 7.70 13.31 -19.79
N VAL A 96 8.63 13.99 -20.49
CA VAL A 96 10.01 14.17 -20.02
C VAL A 96 10.02 14.99 -18.73
N ASP A 97 9.35 16.15 -18.71
CA ASP A 97 9.27 17.01 -17.52
C ASP A 97 8.73 16.25 -16.29
N LEU A 98 7.74 15.38 -16.50
CA LEU A 98 7.11 14.58 -15.46
C LEU A 98 8.09 13.55 -14.87
N VAL A 99 8.88 12.88 -15.71
CA VAL A 99 9.90 11.91 -15.26
C VAL A 99 11.01 12.61 -14.52
N ASP A 100 11.51 13.73 -15.04
CA ASP A 100 12.59 14.51 -14.41
C ASP A 100 12.16 15.08 -13.06
N PHE A 101 10.92 15.56 -12.96
CA PHE A 101 10.34 16.00 -11.70
C PHE A 101 10.26 14.86 -10.66
N SER A 102 9.83 13.67 -11.09
CA SER A 102 9.74 12.49 -10.22
C SER A 102 11.11 12.01 -9.72
N ILE A 103 12.14 12.06 -10.57
CA ILE A 103 13.52 11.71 -10.19
C ILE A 103 14.11 12.79 -9.26
N SER A 104 13.91 14.07 -9.58
CA SER A 104 14.45 15.18 -8.79
C SER A 104 13.84 15.28 -7.39
N ARG A 105 12.60 14.79 -7.21
CA ARG A 105 11.97 14.65 -5.89
C ARG A 105 12.65 13.61 -4.98
N HIS A 106 13.42 12.68 -5.56
CA HIS A 106 14.16 11.63 -4.85
C HIS A 106 15.60 11.55 -5.40
N PRO A 107 16.46 12.52 -5.07
CA PRO A 107 17.81 12.53 -5.58
C PRO A 107 18.52 11.23 -5.18
N PRO A 108 19.24 10.58 -6.11
CA PRO A 108 20.02 9.40 -5.78
C PRO A 108 20.98 9.76 -4.65
N ARG A 109 21.02 8.94 -3.58
CA ARG A 109 21.98 9.18 -2.49
C ARG A 109 23.39 9.19 -3.09
N PRO A 110 24.23 10.19 -2.74
CA PRO A 110 25.59 10.21 -3.23
C PRO A 110 26.29 8.90 -2.83
N LYS A 111 26.92 8.24 -3.81
CA LYS A 111 27.81 7.12 -3.54
C LYS A 111 28.98 7.69 -2.73
N LYS A 112 29.15 7.22 -1.49
CA LYS A 112 30.34 7.48 -0.67
C LYS A 112 31.53 6.72 -1.24
#